data_AF-A0A1J5D5K0-F1
#
_entry.id   AF-A0A1J5D5K0-F1
#
_cell.length_a   1.000
_cell.length_b   1.000
_cell.length_c   1.000
_cell.angle_alpha   90.00
_cell.angle_beta   90.00
_cell.angle_gamma   90.00
#
_symmetry.space_group_name_H-M   'P 1'
#
loop_
_entity.id
_entity.type
_entity.pdbx_description
1 polymer ?
#
loop_
_entity_poly.entity_id
_entity_poly.type
_entity_poly.pdbx_seq_one_letter_code
_entity_poly.pdbx_strand_id
1 'polypeptide(L)'
;MPQGIRPRVNEAREFLEIAKDFKDPKEIIREALSNSWDAGASKASIKFTLVPLPGTRKRKILVEITDDGEGMSTVPRSNVGSSELEGFFNLGDSGKPYGSIGSKGHGTKIYYKSLGIKVETWKLGKRVLAESEVPPWETLLKGIVPTYRYEEVDDPTGKGTRIFVDGFQAKQSEFASLDQLTQYVQWYTVLGSFGQYFNSPRRMDVEIKPTDGQFPVTMTYGFKFPDEETDSSHGTDSFCKLLGPRTIECGKTENGKSVVVQIVGAVLGDAHRGIVPHTYTHMGLWLCKDFIRVERNNEILEEVFKGQYYYRSMLILANSQQFDLTANRNDIRTDQEEYDLAVKGIKEFCRELWVDKLVKGYFDAKRVEDENNKREEEEKQQQDRKSRARQIRK
;
A
#
# COMPACT_ATOMS: atom_id res chain seq x y z
N MET A 1 -46.07 20.49 -1.94
CA MET A 1 -45.00 19.48 -1.85
C MET A 1 -44.27 19.67 -0.53
N PRO A 2 -44.02 18.63 0.28
CA PRO A 2 -43.19 18.79 1.47
C PRO A 2 -41.76 19.18 1.04
N GLN A 3 -41.21 20.20 1.69
CA GLN A 3 -39.88 20.74 1.45
C GLN A 3 -39.04 20.61 2.73
N GLY A 4 -37.72 20.51 2.59
CA GLY A 4 -36.81 20.46 3.75
C GLY A 4 -36.75 19.11 4.49
N ILE A 5 -37.28 18.03 3.90
CA ILE A 5 -37.10 16.68 4.46
C ILE A 5 -35.63 16.29 4.33
N ARG A 6 -34.96 16.05 5.47
CA ARG A 6 -33.58 15.57 5.49
C ARG A 6 -33.55 14.04 5.34
N PRO A 7 -32.75 13.49 4.41
CA PRO A 7 -32.53 12.05 4.37
C PRO A 7 -31.87 11.59 5.67
N ARG A 8 -32.17 10.36 6.07
CA ARG A 8 -31.59 9.73 7.27
C ARG A 8 -30.48 8.77 6.88
N VAL A 9 -29.42 8.72 7.66
CA VAL A 9 -28.32 7.77 7.52
C VAL A 9 -28.60 6.56 8.40
N ASN A 10 -28.33 5.36 7.88
CA ASN A 10 -28.28 4.16 8.71
C ASN A 10 -26.83 3.93 9.11
N GLU A 11 -26.43 4.51 10.25
CA GLU A 11 -25.04 4.55 10.70
C GLU A 11 -24.41 3.15 10.79
N ALA A 12 -25.08 2.20 11.44
CA ALA A 12 -24.57 0.84 11.59
C ALA A 12 -24.30 0.16 10.23
N ARG A 13 -25.17 0.42 9.24
CA ARG A 13 -24.98 -0.09 7.88
C ARG A 13 -23.78 0.55 7.19
N GLU A 14 -23.59 1.85 7.32
CA GLU A 14 -22.42 2.54 6.74
C GLU A 14 -21.10 2.06 7.35
N PHE A 15 -21.03 1.90 8.68
CA PHE A 15 -19.88 1.30 9.36
C PHE A 15 -19.58 -0.11 8.83
N LEU A 16 -20.63 -0.94 8.69
CA LEU A 16 -20.50 -2.32 8.23
C LEU A 16 -19.98 -2.39 6.79
N GLU A 17 -20.50 -1.57 5.87
CA GLU A 17 -20.06 -1.56 4.47
C GLU A 17 -18.61 -1.07 4.34
N ILE A 18 -18.24 0.01 5.03
CA ILE A 18 -16.84 0.50 5.03
C ILE A 18 -15.89 -0.54 5.61
N ALA A 19 -16.25 -1.20 6.72
CA ALA A 19 -15.44 -2.26 7.28
C ALA A 19 -15.31 -3.46 6.32
N LYS A 20 -16.38 -3.81 5.58
CA LYS A 20 -16.38 -4.88 4.57
C LYS A 20 -15.55 -4.56 3.33
N ASP A 21 -15.48 -3.29 2.92
CA ASP A 21 -14.74 -2.84 1.74
C ASP A 21 -13.24 -3.14 1.79
N PHE A 22 -12.68 -3.31 2.99
CA PHE A 22 -11.34 -3.88 3.19
C PHE A 22 -11.36 -5.37 2.87
N LYS A 23 -10.95 -5.73 1.64
CA LYS A 23 -11.01 -7.09 1.11
C LYS A 23 -9.82 -7.94 1.54
N ASP A 24 -8.63 -7.34 1.62
CA ASP A 24 -7.42 -8.01 2.11
C ASP A 24 -7.21 -7.65 3.59
N PRO A 25 -7.20 -8.63 4.51
CA PRO A 25 -6.93 -8.37 5.93
C PRO A 25 -5.59 -7.67 6.21
N LYS A 26 -4.60 -7.79 5.31
CA LYS A 26 -3.31 -7.07 5.44
C LYS A 26 -3.44 -5.56 5.26
N GLU A 27 -4.56 -5.06 4.75
CA GLU A 27 -4.85 -3.62 4.72
C GLU A 27 -4.81 -2.99 6.12
N ILE A 28 -4.95 -3.78 7.18
CA ILE A 28 -4.74 -3.34 8.57
C ILE A 28 -3.34 -2.75 8.76
N ILE A 29 -2.33 -3.33 8.11
CA ILE A 29 -0.92 -2.88 8.14
C ILE A 29 -0.82 -1.54 7.41
N ARG A 30 -1.41 -1.44 6.21
CA ARG A 30 -1.40 -0.23 5.38
C ARG A 30 -2.01 0.95 6.13
N GLU A 31 -3.17 0.75 6.74
CA GLU A 31 -3.86 1.81 7.49
C GLU A 31 -3.17 2.15 8.81
N ALA A 32 -2.65 1.16 9.54
CA ALA A 32 -1.86 1.40 10.74
C ALA A 32 -0.62 2.26 10.46
N LEU A 33 0.21 1.86 9.49
CA LEU A 33 1.43 2.59 9.15
C LEU A 33 1.16 3.96 8.55
N SER A 34 0.07 4.11 7.79
CA SER A 34 -0.35 5.43 7.29
C SER A 34 -0.78 6.34 8.43
N ASN A 35 -1.44 5.82 9.47
CA ASN A 35 -1.84 6.61 10.64
C ASN A 35 -0.64 7.00 11.50
N SER A 36 0.29 6.08 11.77
CA SER A 36 1.53 6.37 12.48
C SER A 36 2.38 7.38 11.71
N TRP A 37 2.45 7.25 10.38
CA TRP A 37 3.03 8.28 9.53
C TRP A 37 2.24 9.59 9.66
N ASP A 38 0.94 9.68 9.51
CA ASP A 38 0.30 11.00 9.67
C ASP A 38 0.51 11.62 11.06
N ALA A 39 0.70 10.81 12.11
CA ALA A 39 0.98 11.22 13.48
C ALA A 39 2.44 11.64 13.75
N GLY A 40 3.28 11.83 12.73
CA GLY A 40 4.66 12.27 12.97
C GLY A 40 5.63 11.19 13.47
N ALA A 41 5.23 9.91 13.48
CA ALA A 41 6.06 8.85 14.04
C ALA A 41 7.39 8.66 13.29
N SER A 42 8.44 8.36 14.06
CA SER A 42 9.76 7.94 13.59
C SER A 42 9.95 6.42 13.71
N LYS A 43 9.17 5.78 14.58
CA LYS A 43 9.15 4.33 14.81
C LYS A 43 7.72 3.84 14.97
N ALA A 44 7.42 2.73 14.33
CA ALA A 44 6.19 1.98 14.55
C ALA A 44 6.47 0.48 14.69
N SER A 45 5.54 -0.25 15.30
CA SER A 45 5.61 -1.71 15.46
C SER A 45 4.23 -2.31 15.22
N ILE A 46 4.17 -3.41 14.48
CA ILE A 46 2.95 -4.20 14.26
C ILE A 46 3.24 -5.66 14.56
N LYS A 47 2.56 -6.21 15.55
CA LYS A 47 2.76 -7.58 16.03
C LYS A 47 1.47 -8.37 15.93
N PHE A 48 1.56 -9.53 15.29
CA PHE A 48 0.48 -10.50 15.22
C PHE A 48 0.77 -11.64 16.20
N THR A 49 -0.16 -11.94 17.10
CA THR A 49 0.00 -13.00 18.11
C THR A 49 -1.23 -13.90 18.14
N LEU A 50 -1.03 -15.21 18.21
CA LEU A 50 -2.12 -16.17 18.41
C LEU A 50 -2.37 -16.42 19.88
N VAL A 51 -3.51 -15.93 20.36
CA VAL A 51 -3.92 -16.05 21.77
C VAL A 51 -5.02 -17.11 21.90
N PRO A 52 -4.99 -17.98 22.93
CA PRO A 52 -6.09 -18.91 23.18
C PRO A 52 -7.41 -18.17 23.40
N LEU A 53 -8.50 -18.67 22.81
CA LEU A 53 -9.84 -18.17 23.11
C LEU A 53 -10.39 -18.93 24.34
N PRO A 54 -10.68 -18.25 25.46
CA PRO A 54 -11.12 -18.90 26.70
C PRO A 54 -12.29 -19.86 26.48
N GLY A 55 -12.24 -21.03 27.12
CA GLY A 55 -13.29 -22.04 27.00
C GLY A 55 -13.33 -22.79 25.65
N THR A 56 -12.37 -22.57 24.75
CA THR A 56 -12.31 -23.27 23.46
C THR A 56 -10.90 -23.77 23.15
N ARG A 57 -10.80 -24.70 22.18
CA ARG A 57 -9.49 -25.11 21.60
C ARG A 57 -8.99 -24.16 20.50
N LYS A 58 -9.78 -23.14 20.15
CA LYS A 58 -9.45 -22.22 19.05
C LYS A 58 -8.50 -21.13 19.55
N ARG A 59 -7.73 -20.57 18.62
CA ARG A 59 -6.92 -19.38 18.84
C ARG A 59 -7.51 -18.20 18.07
N LYS A 60 -7.31 -17.01 18.60
CA LYS A 60 -7.69 -15.73 18.00
C LYS A 60 -6.44 -14.92 17.67
N ILE A 61 -6.51 -14.08 16.65
CA ILE A 61 -5.43 -13.17 16.26
C ILE A 61 -5.56 -11.90 17.11
N LEU A 62 -4.55 -11.62 17.91
CA LEU A 62 -4.35 -10.33 18.55
C LEU A 62 -3.39 -9.52 17.68
N VAL A 63 -3.81 -8.33 17.28
CA VAL A 63 -2.94 -7.36 16.59
C VAL A 63 -2.57 -6.27 17.57
N GLU A 64 -1.28 -6.04 17.78
CA GLU A 64 -0.75 -4.92 18.55
C GLU A 64 -0.07 -3.96 17.57
N ILE A 65 -0.52 -2.70 17.55
CA ILE A 65 0.04 -1.62 16.74
C ILE A 65 0.58 -0.57 17.71
N THR A 66 1.82 -0.15 17.57
CA THR A 66 2.40 0.91 18.41
C THR A 66 3.18 1.90 17.55
N ASP A 67 3.18 3.17 17.93
CA ASP A 67 4.03 4.20 17.33
C ASP A 67 4.46 5.24 18.36
N ASP A 68 5.51 5.99 18.02
CA ASP A 68 6.06 7.08 18.83
C ASP A 68 5.60 8.48 18.36
N GLY A 69 4.48 8.56 17.66
CA GLY A 69 3.92 9.79 17.12
C GLY A 69 3.35 10.74 18.18
N GLU A 70 2.57 11.73 17.71
CA GLU A 70 1.97 12.78 18.55
C GLU A 70 0.80 12.32 19.42
N GLY A 71 0.26 11.13 19.16
CA GLY A 71 -0.93 10.60 19.83
C GLY A 71 -2.21 11.35 19.49
N MET A 72 -3.26 11.11 20.27
CA MET A 72 -4.60 11.68 20.10
C MET A 72 -5.11 12.31 21.39
N SER A 73 -5.78 13.44 21.26
CA SER A 73 -6.44 14.14 22.38
C SER A 73 -7.96 13.91 22.38
N THR A 74 -8.57 14.11 23.55
CA THR A 74 -10.02 14.16 23.80
C THR A 74 -10.60 15.56 23.57
N VAL A 75 -9.75 16.56 23.28
CA VAL A 75 -10.18 17.95 23.08
C VAL A 75 -10.82 18.10 21.70
N PRO A 76 -12.08 18.58 21.62
CA PRO A 76 -12.75 18.78 20.33
C PRO A 76 -12.01 19.79 19.45
N ARG A 77 -11.89 19.47 18.15
CA ARG A 77 -11.28 20.36 17.16
C ARG A 77 -12.34 21.29 16.59
N SER A 78 -12.09 22.60 16.64
CA SER A 78 -13.05 23.64 16.21
C SER A 78 -13.61 23.45 14.79
N ASN A 79 -12.80 22.90 13.88
CA ASN A 79 -13.15 22.79 12.46
C ASN A 79 -13.91 21.51 12.10
N VAL A 80 -13.92 20.50 12.97
CA VAL A 80 -14.53 19.19 12.73
C VAL A 80 -15.67 18.92 13.70
N GLY A 81 -15.62 19.50 14.91
CA GLY A 81 -16.58 19.27 15.98
C GLY A 81 -16.25 18.04 16.85
N SER A 82 -15.40 17.13 16.37
CA SER A 82 -14.90 15.97 17.12
C SER A 82 -13.42 16.08 17.47
N SER A 83 -13.06 15.46 18.59
CA SER A 83 -11.67 15.23 19.03
C SER A 83 -10.94 14.22 18.14
N GLU A 84 -9.64 14.06 18.34
CA GLU A 84 -8.85 13.08 17.59
C GLU A 84 -9.20 11.66 18.01
N LEU A 85 -9.44 11.44 19.31
CA LEU A 85 -9.92 10.17 19.83
C LEU A 85 -11.31 9.81 19.28
N GLU A 86 -12.24 10.76 19.25
CA GLU A 86 -13.54 10.54 18.62
C GLU A 86 -13.38 10.22 17.13
N GLY A 87 -12.54 10.95 16.40
CA GLY A 87 -12.24 10.66 14.99
C GLY A 87 -11.71 9.25 14.74
N PHE A 88 -11.01 8.65 15.71
CA PHE A 88 -10.59 7.25 15.61
C PHE A 88 -11.78 6.28 15.53
N PHE A 89 -12.83 6.52 16.33
CA PHE A 89 -14.03 5.68 16.39
C PHE A 89 -15.14 6.13 15.41
N ASN A 90 -15.26 7.42 15.13
CA ASN A 90 -16.29 8.02 14.27
C ASN A 90 -16.07 7.73 12.78
N LEU A 91 -17.15 7.71 12.02
CA LEU A 91 -17.12 7.50 10.58
C LEU A 91 -16.99 8.82 9.83
N GLY A 92 -16.02 8.93 8.92
CA GLY A 92 -15.88 10.10 8.04
C GLY A 92 -15.26 11.35 8.68
N ASP A 93 -14.92 11.29 9.97
CA ASP A 93 -14.32 12.40 10.71
C ASP A 93 -12.79 12.45 10.53
N SER A 94 -12.34 13.07 9.44
CA SER A 94 -10.92 13.39 9.24
C SER A 94 -10.66 14.88 9.41
N GLY A 95 -10.01 15.26 10.51
CA GLY A 95 -9.44 16.59 10.70
C GLY A 95 -7.97 16.69 10.29
N LYS A 96 -7.46 15.71 9.54
CA LYS A 96 -6.06 15.70 9.11
C LYS A 96 -5.82 16.78 8.05
N PRO A 97 -4.67 17.47 8.08
CA PRO A 97 -4.35 18.51 7.11
C PRO A 97 -4.29 17.95 5.67
N TYR A 98 -4.45 18.85 4.70
CA TYR A 98 -4.27 18.51 3.29
C TYR A 98 -2.85 17.93 3.06
N GLY A 99 -2.76 16.79 2.36
CA GLY A 99 -1.51 16.06 2.15
C GLY A 99 -1.23 14.94 3.15
N SER A 100 -2.09 14.71 4.15
CA SER A 100 -2.06 13.48 4.94
C SER A 100 -2.55 12.28 4.13
N ILE A 101 -1.91 11.12 4.34
CA ILE A 101 -2.27 9.86 3.68
C ILE A 101 -3.69 9.47 4.10
N GLY A 102 -3.99 9.57 5.40
CA GLY A 102 -5.24 9.23 6.09
C GLY A 102 -6.38 10.26 5.99
N SER A 103 -6.65 10.84 4.82
CA SER A 103 -7.59 11.98 4.69
C SER A 103 -9.10 11.69 4.82
N LYS A 104 -9.56 10.43 4.75
CA LYS A 104 -11.01 10.09 4.67
C LYS A 104 -11.66 9.66 5.98
N GLY A 105 -10.88 9.40 7.04
CA GLY A 105 -11.44 8.96 8.33
C GLY A 105 -12.01 7.53 8.36
N HIS A 106 -11.73 6.71 7.34
CA HIS A 106 -12.26 5.33 7.23
C HIS A 106 -11.25 4.23 7.57
N GLY A 107 -9.95 4.55 7.59
CA GLY A 107 -8.88 3.56 7.73
C GLY A 107 -8.96 2.70 8.98
N THR A 108 -9.24 3.32 10.13
CA THR A 108 -9.35 2.62 11.43
C THR A 108 -10.56 1.69 11.52
N LYS A 109 -11.51 1.78 10.58
CA LYS A 109 -12.74 0.99 10.61
C LYS A 109 -12.50 -0.47 10.24
N ILE A 110 -11.38 -0.80 9.60
CA ILE A 110 -10.96 -2.20 9.47
C ILE A 110 -10.81 -2.87 10.86
N TYR A 111 -10.45 -2.13 11.91
CA TYR A 111 -10.29 -2.67 13.27
C TYR A 111 -11.62 -3.16 13.87
N TYR A 112 -12.76 -2.72 13.35
CA TYR A 112 -14.07 -3.17 13.80
C TYR A 112 -14.35 -4.62 13.44
N LYS A 113 -13.60 -5.23 12.51
CA LYS A 113 -13.60 -6.68 12.24
C LYS A 113 -12.88 -7.44 13.38
N SER A 114 -13.34 -7.29 14.62
CA SER A 114 -12.69 -7.84 15.82
C SER A 114 -13.68 -8.15 16.95
N LEU A 115 -13.18 -8.78 18.00
CA LEU A 115 -13.87 -9.00 19.27
C LEU A 115 -13.74 -7.81 20.24
N GLY A 116 -12.75 -6.94 20.02
CA GLY A 116 -12.57 -5.74 20.82
C GLY A 116 -11.46 -4.86 20.28
N ILE A 117 -11.57 -3.56 20.55
CA ILE A 117 -10.56 -2.55 20.23
C ILE A 117 -10.20 -1.84 21.52
N LYS A 118 -8.90 -1.70 21.78
CA LYS A 118 -8.37 -0.90 22.88
C LYS A 118 -7.30 0.04 22.35
N VAL A 119 -7.33 1.29 22.78
CA VAL A 119 -6.41 2.36 22.39
C VAL A 119 -5.83 2.97 23.66
N GLU A 120 -4.51 3.03 23.74
CA GLU A 120 -3.77 3.80 24.74
C GLU A 120 -2.97 4.86 23.98
N THR A 121 -3.16 6.13 24.29
CA THR A 121 -2.53 7.23 23.52
C THR A 121 -2.19 8.40 24.42
N TRP A 122 -1.16 9.16 24.04
CA TRP A 122 -0.64 10.28 24.84
C TRP A 122 -0.57 11.56 24.02
N LYS A 123 -1.17 12.63 24.53
CA LYS A 123 -1.09 13.97 23.92
C LYS A 123 -1.35 15.05 24.97
N LEU A 124 -0.67 16.19 24.84
CA LEU A 124 -0.82 17.34 25.75
C LEU A 124 -0.63 16.98 27.25
N GLY A 125 0.27 16.04 27.54
CA GLY A 125 0.56 15.56 28.89
C GLY A 125 -0.53 14.72 29.54
N LYS A 126 -1.50 14.25 28.75
CA LYS A 126 -2.54 13.32 29.16
C LYS A 126 -2.30 11.95 28.54
N ARG A 127 -2.58 10.90 29.30
CA ARG A 127 -2.77 9.54 28.80
C ARG A 127 -4.26 9.23 28.74
N VAL A 128 -4.70 8.75 27.59
CA VAL A 128 -6.08 8.32 27.36
C VAL A 128 -6.10 6.82 27.09
N LEU A 129 -6.95 6.11 27.82
CA LEU A 129 -7.23 4.69 27.63
C LEU A 129 -8.67 4.53 27.17
N ALA A 130 -8.88 4.21 25.89
CA ALA A 130 -10.20 3.97 25.31
C ALA A 130 -10.38 2.49 24.96
N GLU A 131 -11.60 1.97 25.13
CA GLU A 131 -11.93 0.59 24.78
C GLU A 131 -13.38 0.43 24.33
N SER A 132 -13.61 -0.45 23.35
CA SER A 132 -14.95 -0.84 22.92
C SER A 132 -15.69 -1.55 24.06
N GLU A 133 -16.92 -1.13 24.35
CA GLU A 133 -17.73 -1.71 25.44
C GLU A 133 -18.37 -3.05 25.07
N VAL A 134 -18.48 -3.31 23.77
CA VAL A 134 -19.10 -4.49 23.18
C VAL A 134 -18.24 -5.02 22.02
N PRO A 135 -18.36 -6.30 21.62
CA PRO A 135 -17.68 -6.82 20.45
C PRO A 135 -18.09 -6.04 19.19
N PRO A 136 -17.19 -5.26 18.57
CA PRO A 136 -17.58 -4.28 17.56
C PRO A 136 -18.18 -4.94 16.32
N TRP A 137 -17.57 -6.03 15.85
CA TRP A 137 -18.03 -6.72 14.65
C TRP A 137 -19.41 -7.34 14.81
N GLU A 138 -19.61 -8.07 15.90
CA GLU A 138 -20.87 -8.75 16.18
C GLU A 138 -22.01 -7.74 16.36
N THR A 139 -21.72 -6.62 17.00
CA THR A 139 -22.68 -5.52 17.23
C THR A 139 -23.10 -4.87 15.90
N LEU A 140 -22.14 -4.58 15.01
CA LEU A 140 -22.43 -4.05 13.68
C LEU A 140 -23.29 -5.01 12.83
N LEU A 141 -23.04 -6.32 12.90
CA LEU A 141 -23.85 -7.33 12.21
C LEU A 141 -25.31 -7.37 12.70
N LYS A 142 -25.58 -6.91 13.92
CA LYS A 142 -26.93 -6.76 14.49
C LYS A 142 -27.58 -5.42 14.13
N GLY A 143 -26.93 -4.58 13.32
CA GLY A 143 -27.43 -3.26 12.94
C GLY A 143 -27.33 -2.22 14.05
N ILE A 144 -26.41 -2.40 15.00
CA ILE A 144 -26.18 -1.51 16.14
C ILE A 144 -24.77 -0.91 15.98
N VAL A 145 -24.61 0.39 16.22
CA VAL A 145 -23.30 1.04 16.29
C VAL A 145 -22.67 0.70 17.64
N PRO A 146 -21.49 0.07 17.69
CA PRO A 146 -20.85 -0.27 18.97
C PRO A 146 -20.35 1.00 19.67
N THR A 147 -20.47 1.02 20.99
CA THR A 147 -20.01 2.11 21.85
C THR A 147 -18.60 1.83 22.38
N TYR A 148 -17.93 2.89 22.81
CA TYR A 148 -16.64 2.83 23.49
C TYR A 148 -16.67 3.75 24.72
N ARG A 149 -15.85 3.43 25.71
CA ARG A 149 -15.59 4.28 26.87
C ARG A 149 -14.13 4.68 26.89
N TYR A 150 -13.79 5.73 27.64
CA TYR A 150 -12.40 6.08 27.88
C TYR A 150 -12.18 6.66 29.28
N GLU A 151 -10.96 6.50 29.76
CA GLU A 151 -10.43 7.15 30.95
C GLU A 151 -9.27 8.06 30.54
N GLU A 152 -9.17 9.22 31.18
CA GLU A 152 -8.08 10.18 30.96
C GLU A 152 -7.38 10.46 32.29
N VAL A 153 -6.05 10.40 32.27
CA VAL A 153 -5.20 10.71 33.43
C VAL A 153 -4.02 11.59 33.02
N ASP A 154 -3.50 12.37 33.96
CA ASP A 154 -2.25 13.09 33.75
C ASP A 154 -1.08 12.13 33.63
N ASP A 155 -0.33 12.26 32.54
CA ASP A 155 0.92 11.55 32.28
C ASP A 155 1.77 12.39 31.30
N PRO A 156 2.57 13.32 31.81
CA PRO A 156 3.42 14.17 30.98
C PRO A 156 4.61 13.44 30.36
N THR A 157 4.85 12.17 30.75
CA THR A 157 6.05 11.42 30.36
C THR A 157 5.82 10.47 29.20
N GLY A 158 4.58 10.03 28.99
CA GLY A 158 4.25 9.15 27.89
C GLY A 158 4.16 9.85 26.53
N LYS A 159 4.25 9.04 25.47
CA LYS A 159 4.25 9.50 24.08
C LYS A 159 3.69 8.40 23.17
N GLY A 160 3.07 8.81 22.07
CA GLY A 160 2.70 7.92 20.98
C GLY A 160 1.32 7.30 21.15
N THR A 161 1.14 6.15 20.51
CA THR A 161 -0.12 5.41 20.52
C THR A 161 0.16 3.92 20.56
N ARG A 162 -0.69 3.17 21.27
CA ARG A 162 -0.76 1.71 21.28
C ARG A 162 -2.20 1.27 21.06
N ILE A 163 -2.41 0.39 20.10
CA ILE A 163 -3.73 -0.14 19.73
C ILE A 163 -3.66 -1.65 19.82
N PHE A 164 -4.66 -2.24 20.48
CA PHE A 164 -4.91 -3.66 20.50
C PHE A 164 -6.20 -3.95 19.76
N VAL A 165 -6.12 -4.78 18.73
CA VAL A 165 -7.29 -5.32 18.01
C VAL A 165 -7.38 -6.79 18.38
N ASP A 166 -8.28 -7.08 19.32
CA ASP A 166 -8.43 -8.41 19.90
C ASP A 166 -9.36 -9.28 19.05
N GLY A 167 -8.90 -10.46 18.66
CA GLY A 167 -9.66 -11.39 17.82
C GLY A 167 -10.01 -10.82 16.44
N PHE A 168 -9.02 -10.21 15.78
CA PHE A 168 -9.16 -9.72 14.41
C PHE A 168 -9.58 -10.85 13.46
N GLN A 169 -10.59 -10.59 12.63
CA GLN A 169 -11.17 -11.57 11.73
C GLN A 169 -10.34 -11.73 10.46
N ALA A 170 -9.45 -12.71 10.49
CA ALA A 170 -8.59 -13.07 9.37
C ALA A 170 -8.12 -14.53 9.50
N LYS A 171 -7.55 -15.08 8.43
CA LYS A 171 -6.92 -16.41 8.49
C LYS A 171 -5.52 -16.27 9.06
N GLN A 172 -5.11 -17.17 9.97
CA GLN A 172 -3.74 -17.18 10.51
C GLN A 172 -2.68 -17.16 9.39
N SER A 173 -2.91 -17.91 8.31
CA SER A 173 -1.97 -18.02 7.19
C SER A 173 -1.65 -16.68 6.53
N GLU A 174 -2.51 -15.65 6.66
CA GLU A 174 -2.28 -14.32 6.09
C GLU A 174 -1.20 -13.53 6.84
N PHE A 175 -0.92 -13.89 8.09
CA PHE A 175 0.06 -13.21 8.95
C PHE A 175 1.18 -14.12 9.47
N ALA A 176 1.27 -15.36 8.95
CA ALA A 176 2.25 -16.35 9.39
C ALA A 176 3.63 -16.16 8.74
N SER A 177 3.66 -15.77 7.46
CA SER A 177 4.90 -15.67 6.69
C SER A 177 5.54 -14.28 6.80
N LEU A 178 6.74 -14.23 7.38
CA LEU A 178 7.54 -12.99 7.43
C LEU A 178 7.81 -12.44 6.02
N ASP A 179 8.13 -13.31 5.06
CA ASP A 179 8.42 -12.90 3.68
C ASP A 179 7.21 -12.22 3.03
N GLN A 180 6.03 -12.82 3.15
CA GLN A 180 4.79 -12.23 2.62
C GLN A 180 4.44 -10.89 3.28
N LEU A 181 4.66 -10.77 4.59
CA LEU A 181 4.44 -9.52 5.31
C LEU A 181 5.44 -8.44 4.91
N THR A 182 6.71 -8.79 4.79
CA THR A 182 7.79 -7.88 4.36
C THR A 182 7.52 -7.36 2.96
N GLN A 183 7.14 -8.25 2.03
CA GLN A 183 6.75 -7.88 0.67
C GLN A 183 5.53 -6.95 0.67
N TYR A 184 4.49 -7.27 1.46
CA TYR A 184 3.31 -6.41 1.56
C TYR A 184 3.66 -5.01 2.08
N VAL A 185 4.45 -4.94 3.15
CA VAL A 185 4.90 -3.67 3.75
C VAL A 185 5.70 -2.84 2.74
N GLN A 186 6.65 -3.45 2.03
CA GLN A 186 7.48 -2.77 1.03
C GLN A 186 6.72 -2.36 -0.23
N TRP A 187 5.60 -3.02 -0.55
CA TRP A 187 4.90 -2.74 -1.79
C TRP A 187 3.71 -1.79 -1.62
N TYR A 188 2.91 -1.99 -0.57
CA TYR A 188 1.59 -1.37 -0.40
C TYR A 188 1.50 -0.34 0.72
N THR A 189 2.60 -0.02 1.40
CA THR A 189 2.58 0.90 2.55
C THR A 189 3.57 2.05 2.37
N VAL A 190 3.43 3.05 3.25
CA VAL A 190 4.33 4.21 3.31
C VAL A 190 5.80 3.82 3.54
N LEU A 191 6.07 2.66 4.14
CA LEU A 191 7.45 2.20 4.31
C LEU A 191 8.12 1.87 2.97
N GLY A 192 7.33 1.36 2.02
CA GLY A 192 7.70 1.10 0.64
C GLY A 192 7.69 2.33 -0.27
N SER A 193 7.53 3.52 0.30
CA SER A 193 7.46 4.76 -0.45
C SER A 193 8.77 5.05 -1.18
N PHE A 194 8.65 5.61 -2.38
CA PHE A 194 9.79 6.06 -3.18
C PHE A 194 10.00 7.58 -3.09
N GLY A 195 9.33 8.27 -2.16
CA GLY A 195 9.42 9.73 -2.03
C GLY A 195 10.85 10.26 -1.74
N GLN A 196 11.76 9.40 -1.31
CA GLN A 196 13.17 9.74 -1.13
C GLN A 196 13.88 10.19 -2.41
N TYR A 197 13.48 9.68 -3.58
CA TYR A 197 14.04 10.15 -4.88
C TYR A 197 13.58 11.57 -5.22
N PHE A 198 12.60 12.11 -4.52
CA PHE A 198 12.05 13.45 -4.68
C PHE A 198 12.30 14.32 -3.45
N ASN A 199 13.39 14.06 -2.71
CA ASN A 199 13.82 14.82 -1.54
C ASN A 199 12.80 14.87 -0.39
N SER A 200 11.89 13.89 -0.27
CA SER A 200 11.09 13.76 0.94
C SER A 200 12.03 13.55 2.14
N PRO A 201 12.03 14.44 3.17
CA PRO A 201 12.95 14.35 4.30
C PRO A 201 12.52 13.30 5.33
N ARG A 202 11.27 12.84 5.23
CA ARG A 202 10.61 12.10 6.29
C ARG A 202 10.95 10.61 6.27
N ARG A 203 11.19 10.02 7.43
CA ARG A 203 11.55 8.60 7.60
C ARG A 203 10.77 8.02 8.78
N MET A 204 10.52 6.72 8.72
CA MET A 204 9.93 5.93 9.80
C MET A 204 10.46 4.50 9.71
N ASP A 205 10.97 3.95 10.80
CA ASP A 205 11.33 2.54 10.88
C ASP A 205 10.14 1.72 11.42
N VAL A 206 9.98 0.50 10.94
CA VAL A 206 8.86 -0.36 11.30
C VAL A 206 9.36 -1.71 11.76
N GLU A 207 8.92 -2.14 12.94
CA GLU A 207 9.05 -3.51 13.39
C GLU A 207 7.81 -4.32 13.00
N ILE A 208 8.00 -5.48 12.38
CA ILE A 208 6.90 -6.40 12.08
C ILE A 208 7.15 -7.77 12.69
N LYS A 209 6.15 -8.32 13.38
CA LYS A 209 6.20 -9.68 13.94
C LYS A 209 5.05 -10.53 13.38
N PRO A 210 5.32 -11.59 12.61
CA PRO A 210 4.29 -12.53 12.15
C PRO A 210 3.78 -13.41 13.30
N THR A 211 2.66 -14.10 13.09
CA THR A 211 2.06 -15.00 14.10
C THR A 211 2.98 -16.14 14.52
N ASP A 212 3.80 -16.61 13.59
CA ASP A 212 4.69 -17.76 13.78
C ASP A 212 6.12 -17.32 14.13
N GLY A 213 6.38 -16.01 14.13
CA GLY A 213 7.68 -15.43 14.47
C GLY A 213 7.87 -15.31 15.97
N GLN A 214 9.08 -15.60 16.45
CA GLN A 214 9.44 -15.37 17.86
C GLN A 214 9.73 -13.89 18.12
N PHE A 215 10.50 -13.26 17.23
CA PHE A 215 10.99 -11.89 17.37
C PHE A 215 10.49 -10.99 16.22
N PRO A 216 10.28 -9.69 16.49
CA PRO A 216 10.01 -8.72 15.43
C PRO A 216 11.24 -8.53 14.52
N VAL A 217 10.99 -8.14 13.27
CA VAL A 217 12.01 -7.76 12.30
C VAL A 217 11.86 -6.28 11.97
N THR A 218 12.97 -5.54 12.03
CA THR A 218 13.00 -4.12 11.70
C THR A 218 13.18 -3.93 10.19
N MET A 219 12.36 -3.05 9.64
CA MET A 219 12.35 -2.62 8.25
C MET A 219 12.52 -1.10 8.21
N THR A 220 13.31 -0.62 7.26
CA THR A 220 13.61 0.81 7.11
C THR A 220 12.78 1.40 5.97
N TYR A 221 12.47 2.70 6.09
CA TYR A 221 11.79 3.44 5.03
C TYR A 221 12.61 3.48 3.75
N GLY A 222 11.93 3.31 2.63
CA GLY A 222 12.43 3.70 1.31
C GLY A 222 12.59 2.55 0.35
N PHE A 223 11.88 2.61 -0.78
CA PHE A 223 12.08 1.69 -1.88
C PHE A 223 13.41 1.95 -2.62
N LYS A 224 14.21 0.90 -2.82
CA LYS A 224 15.51 0.98 -3.51
C LYS A 224 15.45 0.25 -4.85
N PHE A 225 15.87 0.94 -5.91
CA PHE A 225 16.19 0.27 -7.17
C PHE A 225 17.58 -0.40 -7.06
N PRO A 226 17.87 -1.40 -7.89
CA PRO A 226 19.21 -1.94 -8.05
C PRO A 226 20.15 -0.86 -8.59
N ASP A 227 21.45 -1.08 -8.41
CA ASP A 227 22.46 -0.20 -8.99
C ASP A 227 22.38 -0.23 -10.52
N GLU A 228 22.73 0.89 -11.15
CA GLU A 228 22.69 1.02 -12.60
C GLU A 228 23.80 0.19 -13.25
N GLU A 229 23.44 -0.64 -14.21
CA GLU A 229 24.34 -1.50 -14.99
C GLU A 229 23.86 -1.51 -16.45
N THR A 230 24.53 -0.75 -17.31
CA THR A 230 24.12 -0.59 -18.71
C THR A 230 25.06 -1.28 -19.69
N ASP A 231 26.13 -1.93 -19.21
CA ASP A 231 26.98 -2.74 -20.05
C ASP A 231 26.25 -4.03 -20.46
N SER A 232 25.91 -4.12 -21.73
CA SER A 232 25.26 -5.28 -22.34
C SER A 232 26.25 -6.27 -22.95
N SER A 233 27.56 -6.14 -22.70
CA SER A 233 28.60 -7.04 -23.23
C SER A 233 28.40 -8.51 -22.80
N HIS A 234 27.73 -8.73 -21.68
CA HIS A 234 27.42 -10.03 -21.10
C HIS A 234 25.94 -10.45 -21.24
N GLY A 235 25.19 -9.80 -22.13
CA GLY A 235 23.77 -10.07 -22.39
C GLY A 235 22.82 -9.16 -21.61
N THR A 236 21.51 -9.41 -21.71
CA THR A 236 20.49 -8.51 -21.14
C THR A 236 20.09 -8.81 -19.70
N ASP A 237 20.58 -9.89 -19.11
CA ASP A 237 20.15 -10.37 -17.78
C ASP A 237 20.54 -9.41 -16.64
N SER A 238 21.79 -8.94 -16.65
CA SER A 238 22.33 -8.01 -15.64
C SER A 238 21.98 -6.54 -15.91
N PHE A 239 21.27 -6.25 -17.00
CA PHE A 239 20.97 -4.87 -17.39
C PHE A 239 20.04 -4.20 -16.37
N CYS A 240 20.42 -3.02 -15.90
CA CYS A 240 19.61 -2.13 -15.08
C CYS A 240 19.82 -0.71 -15.56
N LYS A 241 18.79 -0.06 -16.10
CA LYS A 241 18.82 1.37 -16.45
C LYS A 241 17.85 2.12 -15.57
N LEU A 242 18.34 3.06 -14.76
CA LEU A 242 17.48 3.90 -13.94
C LEU A 242 16.82 5.00 -14.78
N LEU A 243 15.57 5.31 -14.44
CA LEU A 243 14.72 6.28 -15.11
C LEU A 243 14.33 7.37 -14.11
N GLY A 244 14.69 8.63 -14.38
CA GLY A 244 14.41 9.74 -13.46
C GLY A 244 15.39 9.83 -12.28
N PRO A 245 15.04 10.53 -11.19
CA PRO A 245 13.74 11.14 -10.91
C PRO A 245 13.42 12.30 -11.87
N ARG A 246 12.16 12.41 -12.31
CA ARG A 246 11.68 13.52 -13.16
C ARG A 246 10.35 14.06 -12.64
N THR A 247 10.19 15.38 -12.69
CA THR A 247 8.92 16.05 -12.44
C THR A 247 8.39 16.60 -13.75
N ILE A 248 7.11 16.33 -14.05
CA ILE A 248 6.43 16.69 -15.29
C ILE A 248 5.23 17.57 -14.91
N GLU A 249 5.23 18.80 -15.43
CA GLU A 249 4.09 19.70 -15.35
C GLU A 249 3.07 19.29 -16.42
N CYS A 250 1.93 18.73 -16.01
CA CYS A 250 0.93 18.18 -16.92
C CYS A 250 -0.13 19.20 -17.35
N GLY A 251 -0.05 20.43 -16.84
CA GLY A 251 -0.98 21.51 -17.13
C GLY A 251 -1.85 21.87 -15.91
N LYS A 252 -2.99 22.51 -16.18
CA LYS A 252 -3.97 22.92 -15.18
C LYS A 252 -5.35 22.47 -15.60
N THR A 253 -6.18 22.11 -14.62
CA THR A 253 -7.60 21.86 -14.84
C THR A 253 -8.35 23.13 -15.20
N GLU A 254 -9.60 23.01 -15.66
CA GLU A 254 -10.51 24.15 -15.90
C GLU A 254 -10.67 25.02 -14.64
N ASN A 255 -10.65 24.40 -13.47
CA ASN A 255 -10.72 25.07 -12.17
C ASN A 255 -9.37 25.65 -11.71
N GLY A 256 -8.34 25.63 -12.55
CA GLY A 256 -7.02 26.22 -12.31
C GLY A 256 -6.08 25.39 -11.43
N LYS A 257 -6.43 24.14 -11.10
CA LYS A 257 -5.59 23.25 -10.27
C LYS A 257 -4.45 22.69 -11.12
N SER A 258 -3.20 22.97 -10.75
CA SER A 258 -2.03 22.40 -11.42
C SER A 258 -1.95 20.89 -11.19
N VAL A 259 -1.68 20.15 -12.27
CA VAL A 259 -1.46 18.71 -12.26
C VAL A 259 0.02 18.44 -12.51
N VAL A 260 0.64 17.71 -11.59
CA VAL A 260 2.06 17.37 -11.65
C VAL A 260 2.22 15.87 -11.47
N VAL A 261 3.11 15.29 -12.27
CA VAL A 261 3.50 13.88 -12.14
C VAL A 261 4.99 13.80 -11.83
N GLN A 262 5.33 12.98 -10.84
CA GLN A 262 6.70 12.67 -10.42
C GLN A 262 7.01 11.22 -10.75
N ILE A 263 7.95 10.98 -11.67
CA ILE A 263 8.25 9.65 -12.20
C ILE A 263 9.66 9.23 -11.83
N VAL A 264 9.78 8.01 -11.28
CA VAL A 264 11.03 7.27 -11.15
C VAL A 264 10.79 5.83 -11.60
N GLY A 265 11.80 5.17 -12.15
CA GLY A 265 11.66 3.79 -12.59
C GLY A 265 12.98 3.13 -12.95
N ALA A 266 12.88 1.94 -13.51
CA ALA A 266 14.00 1.23 -14.10
C ALA A 266 13.56 0.31 -15.24
N VAL A 267 14.46 0.10 -16.21
CA VAL A 267 14.44 -1.07 -17.08
C VAL A 267 15.30 -2.16 -16.42
N LEU A 268 14.74 -3.35 -16.24
CA LEU A 268 15.29 -4.44 -15.45
C LEU A 268 15.43 -5.72 -16.30
N GLY A 269 16.68 -6.17 -16.45
CA GLY A 269 17.04 -7.54 -16.82
C GLY A 269 16.56 -8.57 -15.80
N ASP A 270 16.51 -9.84 -16.19
CA ASP A 270 15.86 -10.90 -15.41
C ASP A 270 16.46 -11.04 -14.00
N ALA A 271 17.79 -10.91 -13.85
CA ALA A 271 18.50 -10.97 -12.57
C ALA A 271 18.06 -9.91 -11.54
N HIS A 272 17.58 -8.76 -12.00
CA HIS A 272 17.23 -7.62 -11.14
C HIS A 272 15.74 -7.56 -10.76
N ARG A 273 14.91 -8.44 -11.32
CA ARG A 273 13.44 -8.41 -11.10
C ARG A 273 13.02 -8.91 -9.73
N GLY A 274 13.93 -9.48 -8.95
CA GLY A 274 13.66 -9.98 -7.60
C GLY A 274 13.22 -8.90 -6.60
N ILE A 275 13.46 -7.62 -6.90
CA ILE A 275 12.96 -6.49 -6.09
C ILE A 275 11.43 -6.32 -6.18
N VAL A 276 10.79 -6.94 -7.18
CA VAL A 276 9.36 -6.84 -7.45
C VAL A 276 8.67 -8.11 -6.96
N PRO A 277 7.76 -8.03 -5.97
CA PRO A 277 7.01 -9.18 -5.51
C PRO A 277 6.15 -9.70 -6.66
N HIS A 278 6.12 -11.01 -6.87
CA HIS A 278 5.38 -11.64 -7.98
C HIS A 278 5.56 -10.92 -9.32
N THR A 279 6.76 -11.02 -9.91
CA THR A 279 7.21 -10.32 -11.12
C THR A 279 6.16 -10.23 -12.24
N TYR A 280 5.42 -11.31 -12.52
CA TYR A 280 4.41 -11.32 -13.59
C TYR A 280 3.22 -10.37 -13.35
N THR A 281 2.84 -10.15 -12.09
CA THR A 281 1.65 -9.36 -11.72
C THR A 281 1.98 -7.96 -11.24
N HIS A 282 3.24 -7.66 -10.88
CA HIS A 282 3.62 -6.35 -10.36
C HIS A 282 4.69 -5.61 -11.18
N MET A 283 5.25 -6.22 -12.23
CA MET A 283 6.06 -5.48 -13.20
C MET A 283 5.19 -4.57 -14.08
N GLY A 284 5.79 -3.48 -14.54
CA GLY A 284 5.23 -2.50 -15.45
C GLY A 284 5.08 -1.12 -14.82
N LEU A 285 3.99 -0.43 -15.15
CA LEU A 285 3.73 0.93 -14.72
C LEU A 285 2.72 0.96 -13.58
N TRP A 286 3.08 1.64 -12.49
CA TRP A 286 2.22 1.90 -11.36
C TRP A 286 1.87 3.37 -11.27
N LEU A 287 0.58 3.64 -11.11
CA LEU A 287 0.07 4.92 -10.69
C LEU A 287 0.14 4.98 -9.15
N CYS A 288 0.68 6.08 -8.64
CA CYS A 288 1.02 6.24 -7.24
C CYS A 288 0.44 7.55 -6.69
N LYS A 289 0.09 7.56 -5.40
CA LYS A 289 -0.24 8.76 -4.64
C LYS A 289 0.53 8.72 -3.33
N ASP A 290 0.95 9.87 -2.80
CA ASP A 290 1.80 9.93 -1.60
C ASP A 290 3.10 9.10 -1.75
N PHE A 291 3.54 8.88 -3.00
CA PHE A 291 4.63 7.99 -3.39
C PHE A 291 4.43 6.52 -2.96
N ILE A 292 3.19 6.10 -2.78
CA ILE A 292 2.78 4.72 -2.50
C ILE A 292 2.08 4.18 -3.75
N ARG A 293 2.37 2.92 -4.09
CA ARG A 293 1.76 2.23 -5.23
C ARG A 293 0.28 2.01 -4.96
N VAL A 294 -0.57 2.39 -5.91
CA VAL A 294 -2.02 2.20 -5.82
C VAL A 294 -2.47 1.19 -6.85
N GLU A 295 -2.33 1.54 -8.13
CA GLU A 295 -2.91 0.79 -9.23
C GLU A 295 -1.88 0.53 -10.32
N ARG A 296 -1.84 -0.68 -10.86
CA ARG A 296 -0.99 -1.04 -12.00
C ARG A 296 -1.73 -0.77 -13.30
N ASN A 297 -1.16 0.05 -14.19
CA ASN A 297 -1.75 0.38 -15.49
C ASN A 297 -0.77 0.13 -16.64
N ASN A 298 -0.71 -1.12 -17.09
CA ASN A 298 0.17 -1.51 -18.20
C ASN A 298 -0.41 -1.19 -19.57
N GLU A 299 -1.71 -0.90 -19.67
CA GLU A 299 -2.36 -0.50 -20.92
C GLU A 299 -1.70 0.77 -21.49
N ILE A 300 -1.27 1.70 -20.62
CA ILE A 300 -0.47 2.87 -21.02
C ILE A 300 0.80 2.46 -21.78
N LEU A 301 1.55 1.48 -21.26
CA LEU A 301 2.79 1.02 -21.90
C LEU A 301 2.51 0.28 -23.21
N GLU A 302 1.48 -0.58 -23.22
CA GLU A 302 1.11 -1.34 -24.42
C GLU A 302 0.64 -0.44 -25.55
N GLU A 303 -0.14 0.60 -25.24
CA GLU A 303 -0.57 1.63 -26.20
C GLU A 303 0.62 2.41 -26.76
N VAL A 304 1.53 2.85 -25.91
CA VAL A 304 2.67 3.70 -26.31
C VAL A 304 3.72 2.90 -27.10
N PHE A 305 4.07 1.70 -26.64
CA PHE A 305 5.08 0.87 -27.29
C PHE A 305 4.54 0.05 -28.47
N LYS A 306 3.22 0.02 -28.64
CA LYS A 306 2.52 -0.73 -29.69
C LYS A 306 2.84 -2.23 -29.68
N GLY A 307 2.87 -2.82 -28.48
CA GLY A 307 3.02 -4.26 -28.32
C GLY A 307 2.87 -4.71 -26.87
N GLN A 308 2.70 -6.02 -26.70
CA GLN A 308 2.42 -6.64 -25.41
C GLN A 308 3.72 -7.05 -24.71
N TYR A 309 3.65 -7.17 -23.38
CA TYR A 309 4.68 -7.76 -22.51
C TYR A 309 6.00 -6.98 -22.35
N TYR A 310 6.24 -5.88 -23.06
CA TYR A 310 7.41 -5.01 -22.82
C TYR A 310 7.50 -4.52 -21.35
N TYR A 311 6.35 -4.36 -20.71
CA TYR A 311 6.24 -4.02 -19.30
C TYR A 311 6.91 -5.03 -18.36
N ARG A 312 7.19 -6.27 -18.81
CA ARG A 312 7.86 -7.31 -17.98
C ARG A 312 9.31 -6.97 -17.65
N SER A 313 9.95 -6.10 -18.43
CA SER A 313 11.29 -5.58 -18.15
C SER A 313 11.26 -4.17 -17.57
N MET A 314 10.11 -3.64 -17.15
CA MET A 314 10.02 -2.27 -16.63
C MET A 314 9.40 -2.24 -15.24
N LEU A 315 9.89 -1.33 -14.40
CA LEU A 315 9.20 -0.89 -13.20
C LEU A 315 9.17 0.64 -13.21
N ILE A 316 8.03 1.23 -13.55
CA ILE A 316 7.83 2.67 -13.59
C ILE A 316 6.84 3.05 -12.50
N LEU A 317 7.21 4.00 -11.64
CA LEU A 317 6.39 4.52 -10.56
C LEU A 317 6.05 5.97 -10.87
N ALA A 318 4.79 6.25 -11.17
CA ALA A 318 4.31 7.57 -11.53
C ALA A 318 3.42 8.13 -10.41
N ASN A 319 3.98 9.01 -9.60
CA ASN A 319 3.28 9.66 -8.49
C ASN A 319 2.55 10.92 -8.94
N SER A 320 1.28 11.08 -8.56
CA SER A 320 0.61 12.39 -8.57
C SER A 320 -0.17 12.60 -7.28
N GLN A 321 0.03 13.77 -6.66
CA GLN A 321 -0.78 14.17 -5.51
C GLN A 321 -2.21 14.53 -5.90
N GLN A 322 -2.47 14.76 -7.20
CA GLN A 322 -3.78 15.15 -7.70
C GLN A 322 -4.72 13.96 -7.97
N PHE A 323 -4.23 12.72 -7.99
CA PHE A 323 -5.09 11.54 -8.11
C PHE A 323 -6.09 11.46 -6.96
N ASP A 324 -7.36 11.23 -7.26
CA ASP A 324 -8.36 10.87 -6.27
C ASP A 324 -8.48 9.34 -6.18
N LEU A 325 -8.42 8.82 -4.96
CA LEU A 325 -8.49 7.38 -4.74
C LEU A 325 -9.94 6.95 -4.48
N THR A 326 -10.25 5.67 -4.68
CA THR A 326 -11.48 5.06 -4.16
C THR A 326 -11.51 5.06 -2.62
N ALA A 327 -12.64 4.70 -2.01
CA ALA A 327 -12.79 4.73 -0.54
C ALA A 327 -11.85 3.75 0.17
N ASN A 328 -11.66 2.56 -0.41
CA ASN A 328 -10.72 1.54 0.06
C ASN A 328 -9.26 1.83 -0.36
N ARG A 329 -9.03 2.83 -1.23
CA ARG A 329 -7.70 3.29 -1.70
C ARG A 329 -6.91 2.27 -2.52
N ASN A 330 -7.61 1.30 -3.10
CA ASN A 330 -6.98 0.29 -3.96
C ASN A 330 -6.97 0.71 -5.44
N ASP A 331 -7.76 1.71 -5.83
CA ASP A 331 -7.92 2.15 -7.21
C ASP A 331 -7.92 3.68 -7.31
N ILE A 332 -7.62 4.20 -8.50
CA ILE A 332 -7.69 5.63 -8.82
C ILE A 332 -8.98 5.91 -9.58
N ARG A 333 -9.66 7.01 -9.23
CA ARG A 333 -10.82 7.48 -9.99
C ARG A 333 -10.36 8.03 -11.33
N THR A 334 -10.99 7.55 -12.41
CA THR A 334 -10.61 7.87 -13.79
C THR A 334 -11.52 8.91 -14.44
N ASP A 335 -12.64 9.25 -13.81
CA ASP A 335 -13.64 10.22 -14.28
C ASP A 335 -13.30 11.66 -13.89
N GLN A 336 -12.02 12.02 -13.93
CA GLN A 336 -11.50 13.31 -13.46
C GLN A 336 -10.50 13.92 -14.44
N GLU A 337 -10.58 15.24 -14.64
CA GLU A 337 -9.66 15.97 -15.52
C GLU A 337 -8.20 15.86 -15.04
N GLU A 338 -7.98 15.81 -13.72
CA GLU A 338 -6.65 15.57 -13.15
C GLU A 338 -6.05 14.23 -13.57
N TYR A 339 -6.87 13.18 -13.66
CA TYR A 339 -6.44 11.88 -14.13
C TYR A 339 -6.01 11.94 -15.59
N ASP A 340 -6.83 12.55 -16.44
CA ASP A 340 -6.55 12.66 -17.88
C ASP A 340 -5.26 13.43 -18.16
N LEU A 341 -5.07 14.58 -17.49
CA LEU A 341 -3.86 15.38 -17.60
C LEU A 341 -2.62 14.60 -17.14
N ALA A 342 -2.71 13.92 -15.99
CA ALA A 342 -1.60 13.12 -15.46
C ALA A 342 -1.24 11.96 -16.41
N VAL A 343 -2.22 11.19 -16.87
CA VAL A 343 -2.00 10.06 -17.80
C VAL A 343 -1.43 10.54 -19.12
N LYS A 344 -1.85 11.70 -19.63
CA LYS A 344 -1.24 12.31 -20.82
C LYS A 344 0.25 12.58 -20.61
N GLY A 345 0.63 13.21 -19.49
CA GLY A 345 2.04 13.46 -19.17
C GLY A 345 2.86 12.18 -19.00
N ILE A 346 2.27 11.14 -18.40
CA ILE A 346 2.89 9.81 -18.30
C ILE A 346 3.10 9.19 -19.68
N LYS A 347 2.11 9.24 -20.57
CA LYS A 347 2.23 8.75 -21.95
C LYS A 347 3.34 9.47 -22.72
N GLU A 348 3.46 10.78 -22.56
CA GLU A 348 4.54 11.57 -23.17
C GLU A 348 5.92 11.12 -22.66
N PHE A 349 6.08 10.94 -21.35
CA PHE A 349 7.29 10.36 -20.77
C PHE A 349 7.62 8.98 -21.35
N CYS A 350 6.63 8.09 -21.44
CA CYS A 350 6.83 6.76 -22.02
C CYS A 350 7.22 6.82 -23.50
N ARG A 351 6.69 7.78 -24.28
CA ARG A 351 7.10 7.95 -25.69
C ARG A 351 8.55 8.36 -25.82
N GLU A 352 9.00 9.31 -24.99
CA GLU A 352 10.40 9.72 -24.93
C GLU A 352 11.31 8.55 -24.53
N LEU A 353 10.89 7.78 -23.53
CA LEU A 353 11.59 6.57 -23.09
C LEU A 353 11.73 5.53 -24.22
N TRP A 354 10.69 5.33 -25.02
CA TRP A 354 10.67 4.30 -26.07
C TRP A 354 11.60 4.62 -27.24
N VAL A 355 11.89 5.91 -27.49
CA VAL A 355 12.82 6.34 -28.53
C VAL A 355 14.26 6.50 -28.02
N ASP A 356 14.48 6.31 -26.72
CA ASP A 356 15.82 6.32 -26.14
C ASP A 356 16.69 5.19 -26.73
N LYS A 357 17.93 5.53 -27.07
CA LYS A 357 18.83 4.61 -27.77
C LYS A 357 19.21 3.40 -26.91
N LEU A 358 19.45 3.60 -25.61
CA LEU A 358 19.84 2.52 -24.70
C LEU A 358 18.67 1.60 -24.43
N VAL A 359 17.48 2.16 -24.16
CA VAL A 359 16.26 1.38 -23.93
C VAL A 359 15.90 0.57 -25.16
N LYS A 360 15.92 1.20 -26.36
CA LYS A 360 15.66 0.50 -27.61
C LYS A 360 16.70 -0.60 -27.86
N GLY A 361 17.98 -0.32 -27.64
CA GLY A 361 19.07 -1.30 -27.77
C GLY A 361 18.87 -2.51 -26.86
N TYR A 362 18.45 -2.29 -25.60
CA TYR A 362 18.11 -3.37 -24.68
C TYR A 362 16.97 -4.26 -25.21
N PHE A 363 15.86 -3.68 -25.66
CA PHE A 363 14.73 -4.49 -26.16
C PHE A 363 15.04 -5.21 -27.48
N ASP A 364 15.85 -4.59 -28.36
CA ASP A 364 16.33 -5.24 -29.57
C ASP A 364 17.22 -6.46 -29.23
N ALA A 365 18.14 -6.30 -28.28
CA ALA A 365 18.99 -7.40 -27.80
C ALA A 365 18.18 -8.49 -27.08
N LYS A 366 17.27 -8.11 -26.19
CA LYS A 366 16.41 -9.04 -25.43
C LYS A 366 15.56 -9.90 -26.36
N ARG A 367 15.02 -9.30 -27.43
CA ARG A 367 14.26 -10.03 -28.45
C ARG A 367 15.12 -11.10 -29.13
N VAL A 368 16.35 -10.78 -29.50
CA VAL A 368 17.28 -11.75 -30.13
C VAL A 368 17.62 -12.88 -29.16
N GLU A 369 17.89 -12.57 -27.89
CA GLU A 369 18.15 -13.57 -26.85
C GLU A 369 16.94 -14.50 -26.63
N ASP A 370 15.74 -13.95 -26.49
CA ASP A 370 14.52 -14.73 -26.27
C ASP A 370 14.20 -15.63 -27.48
N GLU A 371 14.45 -15.16 -28.71
CA GLU A 371 14.33 -15.98 -29.93
C GLU A 371 15.34 -17.14 -29.97
N ASN A 372 16.58 -16.91 -29.56
CA ASN A 372 17.62 -17.95 -29.49
C ASN A 372 17.28 -18.98 -28.40
N ASN A 373 16.94 -18.53 -27.20
CA ASN A 373 16.55 -19.41 -26.09
C ASN A 373 15.37 -20.32 -26.47
N LYS A 374 14.38 -19.76 -27.17
CA LYS A 374 13.23 -20.54 -27.65
C LYS A 374 13.64 -21.63 -28.65
N ARG A 375 14.57 -21.32 -29.58
CA ARG A 375 15.09 -22.31 -30.53
C ARG A 375 15.84 -23.44 -29.81
N GLU A 376 16.70 -23.10 -28.85
CA GLU A 376 17.44 -24.07 -28.05
C GLU A 376 16.52 -24.99 -27.23
N GLU A 377 15.47 -24.43 -26.63
CA GLU A 377 14.45 -25.21 -25.92
C GLU A 377 13.69 -26.18 -26.84
N GLU A 378 13.29 -25.71 -28.03
CA GLU A 378 12.61 -26.53 -29.04
C GLU A 378 13.51 -27.69 -29.52
N GLU A 379 14.79 -27.43 -29.77
CA GLU A 379 15.77 -28.44 -30.15
C GLU A 379 15.96 -29.49 -29.04
N LYS A 380 16.10 -29.04 -27.79
CA LYS A 380 16.21 -29.93 -26.63
C LYS A 380 14.98 -30.80 -26.45
N GLN A 381 13.78 -30.22 -26.55
CA GLN A 381 12.53 -30.99 -26.50
C GLN A 381 12.43 -32.01 -27.63
N GLN A 382 12.90 -31.67 -28.84
CA GLN A 382 12.89 -32.60 -29.97
C GLN A 382 13.90 -33.75 -29.76
N GLN A 383 15.08 -33.46 -29.20
CA GLN A 383 16.06 -34.48 -28.83
C GLN A 383 15.52 -35.41 -27.74
N ASP A 384 14.86 -34.86 -26.70
CA ASP A 384 14.24 -35.64 -25.64
C ASP A 384 13.08 -36.52 -26.14
N ARG A 385 12.27 -36.03 -27.08
CA ARG A 385 11.24 -36.85 -27.74
C ARG A 385 11.87 -37.99 -28.54
N LYS A 386 12.95 -37.72 -29.28
CA LYS A 386 13.68 -38.74 -30.05
C LYS A 386 14.34 -39.79 -29.14
N SER A 387 14.90 -39.38 -27.99
CA SER A 387 15.53 -40.29 -27.03
C SER A 387 14.49 -41.19 -26.34
N ARG A 388 13.35 -40.63 -25.90
CA ARG A 388 12.22 -41.39 -25.35
C ARG A 388 11.63 -42.37 -26.35
N ALA A 389 11.45 -41.96 -27.60
CA ALA A 389 10.96 -42.86 -28.66
C ALA A 389 11.94 -44.01 -28.97
N ARG A 390 13.25 -43.79 -28.80
CA ARG A 390 14.27 -44.85 -28.91
C ARG A 390 14.27 -45.80 -27.71
N GLN A 391 13.99 -45.31 -26.50
CA GLN A 391 13.88 -46.15 -25.31
C GLN A 391 12.62 -47.04 -25.30
N ILE A 392 11.50 -46.58 -25.87
CA ILE A 392 10.26 -47.37 -25.98
C ILE A 392 10.35 -48.47 -27.06
N ARG A 393 11.30 -48.34 -28.00
CA ARG A 393 11.54 -49.33 -29.08
C ARG A 393 12.57 -50.42 -28.72
N LYS A 394 13.21 -50.32 -27.56
CA LYS A 394 13.99 -51.40 -26.94
C LYS A 394 13.12 -52.09 -25.91
#